data_AF-A0A382XDF2-F1
#
_entry.id   AF-A0A382XDF2-F1
#
_cell.length_a   1.000
_cell.length_b   1.000
_cell.length_c   1.000
_cell.angle_alpha   90.00
_cell.angle_beta   90.00
_cell.angle_gamma   90.00
#
_symmetry.space_group_name_H-M   'P 1'
#
loop_
_entity.id
_entity.type
_entity.pdbx_description
1 polymer ?
#
loop_
_entity_poly.entity_id
_entity_poly.type
_entity_poly.pdbx_seq_one_letter_code
_entity_poly.pdbx_strand_id
1 'polypeptide(L)'
;MLYLFIILLLAIALFIGNAAISLLLGILFSALNKKDQILIPKKIGSKFLKIGIIFLGGSISYTSMANVSIDYFPLISLYVITVMILGFLLGSLLKVEKKHLLLLISGTAICGGTAMAALAPIIKSKKEELASSITIVFLLNLFAIIAFPLIGEAIGLSQRQFGIFAALTIHDTASVIGAASIFGNEALEVATIMKLGRTLWI
;
A
#
# COMPACT_ATOMS: atom_id res chain seq x y z
N MET A 1 6.44 -26.98 16.31
CA MET A 1 5.02 -26.70 16.04
C MET A 1 4.80 -25.36 15.34
N LEU A 2 5.34 -24.24 15.86
CA LEU A 2 5.13 -22.90 15.29
C LEU A 2 5.73 -22.67 13.88
N TYR A 3 6.88 -23.26 13.55
CA TYR A 3 7.43 -23.22 12.18
C TYR A 3 6.54 -23.95 11.16
N LEU A 4 5.95 -25.08 11.56
CA LEU A 4 5.04 -25.88 10.74
C LEU A 4 3.73 -25.11 10.48
N PHE A 5 3.27 -24.36 11.48
CA PHE A 5 2.15 -23.42 11.35
C PHE A 5 2.45 -22.27 10.38
N ILE A 6 3.66 -21.69 10.40
CA ILE A 6 4.05 -20.66 9.42
C ILE A 6 4.08 -21.22 8.00
N ILE A 7 4.68 -22.40 7.80
CA ILE A 7 4.76 -23.04 6.49
C ILE A 7 3.35 -23.31 5.96
N LEU A 8 2.44 -23.76 6.82
CA LEU A 8 1.03 -23.96 6.46
C LEU A 8 0.35 -22.65 6.06
N LEU A 9 0.48 -21.58 6.85
CA LEU A 9 -0.10 -20.27 6.52
C LEU A 9 0.46 -19.72 5.20
N LEU A 10 1.77 -19.89 4.97
CA LEU A 10 2.44 -19.47 3.75
C LEU A 10 1.95 -20.28 2.55
N ALA A 11 1.80 -21.60 2.70
CA ALA A 11 1.28 -22.47 1.65
C ALA A 11 -0.16 -22.11 1.28
N ILE A 12 -1.02 -21.84 2.27
CA ILE A 12 -2.39 -21.37 2.06
C ILE A 12 -2.39 -20.03 1.31
N ALA A 13 -1.57 -19.07 1.74
CA ALA A 13 -1.47 -17.76 1.10
C ALA A 13 -1.03 -17.88 -0.37
N LEU A 14 -0.02 -18.70 -0.66
CA LEU A 14 0.48 -18.94 -2.01
C LEU A 14 -0.52 -19.69 -2.89
N PHE A 15 -1.22 -20.68 -2.34
CA PHE A 15 -2.20 -21.46 -3.08
C PHE A 15 -3.42 -20.61 -3.48
N ILE A 16 -3.87 -19.73 -2.59
CA ILE A 16 -5.02 -18.85 -2.85
C ILE A 16 -4.63 -17.70 -3.79
N GLY A 17 -3.40 -17.19 -3.68
CA GLY A 17 -2.92 -16.09 -4.55
C GLY A 17 -3.62 -14.74 -4.31
N ASN A 18 -4.34 -14.58 -3.20
CA ASN A 18 -5.06 -13.35 -2.87
C ASN A 18 -4.32 -12.52 -1.82
N ALA A 19 -4.08 -11.25 -2.13
CA ALA A 19 -3.34 -10.34 -1.26
C ALA A 19 -4.04 -10.04 0.07
N ALA A 20 -5.38 -9.92 0.08
CA ALA A 20 -6.15 -9.66 1.29
C ALA A 20 -6.01 -10.81 2.29
N ILE A 21 -6.14 -12.05 1.79
CA ILE A 21 -6.01 -13.26 2.59
C ILE A 21 -4.57 -13.40 3.10
N SER A 22 -3.58 -13.12 2.26
CA SER A 22 -2.17 -13.11 2.67
C SER A 22 -1.90 -12.11 3.81
N LEU A 23 -2.49 -10.91 3.74
CA LEU A 23 -2.37 -9.89 4.79
C LEU A 23 -3.07 -10.34 6.10
N LEU A 24 -4.28 -10.88 6.00
CA LEU A 24 -5.04 -11.41 7.14
C LEU A 24 -4.29 -12.53 7.86
N LEU A 25 -3.74 -13.49 7.11
CA LEU A 25 -2.96 -14.59 7.67
C LEU A 25 -1.67 -14.06 8.35
N GLY A 26 -1.05 -13.02 7.79
CA GLY A 26 0.11 -12.34 8.41
C GLY A 26 -0.25 -11.65 9.73
N ILE A 27 -1.40 -10.96 9.79
CA ILE A 27 -1.91 -10.35 11.02
C ILE A 27 -2.24 -11.43 12.06
N LEU A 28 -2.93 -12.50 11.65
CA LEU A 28 -3.25 -13.63 12.51
C LEU A 28 -1.98 -14.29 13.08
N PHE A 29 -0.97 -14.50 12.23
CA PHE A 29 0.33 -14.98 12.67
C PHE A 29 0.96 -14.05 13.72
N SER A 30 0.97 -12.74 13.46
CA SER A 30 1.52 -11.75 14.41
C SER A 30 0.77 -11.75 15.74
N ALA A 31 -0.55 -11.96 15.74
CA ALA A 31 -1.36 -12.02 16.95
C ALA A 31 -1.14 -13.31 17.76
N LEU A 32 -0.81 -14.42 17.09
CA LEU A 32 -0.51 -15.71 17.73
C LEU A 32 0.94 -15.80 18.21
N ASN A 33 1.87 -15.07 17.58
CA ASN A 33 3.30 -15.03 17.94
C ASN A 33 3.60 -14.08 19.12
N LYS A 34 2.80 -14.14 20.20
CA LYS A 34 2.82 -13.18 21.34
C LYS A 34 4.14 -13.05 22.12
N LYS A 35 5.11 -13.94 21.90
CA LYS A 35 6.40 -13.97 22.63
C LYS A 35 7.62 -13.75 21.71
N ASP A 36 7.41 -13.33 20.46
CA ASP A 36 8.48 -13.21 19.45
C ASP A 36 9.36 -14.47 19.36
N GLN A 37 8.77 -15.65 19.58
CA GLN A 37 9.50 -16.93 19.54
C GLN A 37 10.10 -17.19 18.15
N ILE A 38 9.46 -16.65 17.11
CA ILE A 38 9.99 -16.62 15.76
C ILE A 38 10.17 -15.16 15.35
N LEU A 39 11.44 -14.76 15.29
CA LEU A 39 11.86 -13.47 14.74
C LEU A 39 12.00 -13.62 13.23
N ILE A 40 10.98 -13.22 12.48
CA ILE A 40 11.12 -13.02 11.03
C ILE A 40 11.78 -11.65 10.82
N PRO A 41 12.98 -11.57 10.23
CA PRO A 41 13.60 -10.29 9.96
C PRO A 41 12.70 -9.45 9.06
N LYS A 42 12.36 -8.23 9.49
CA LYS A 42 11.56 -7.27 8.70
C LYS A 42 12.12 -7.04 7.28
N LYS A 43 13.44 -7.24 7.11
CA LYS A 43 14.14 -7.17 5.82
C LYS A 43 13.63 -8.18 4.78
N ILE A 44 13.12 -9.34 5.20
CA ILE A 44 12.66 -10.39 4.28
C ILE A 44 11.44 -9.92 3.48
N GLY A 45 10.41 -9.40 4.16
CA GLY A 45 9.20 -8.89 3.50
C GLY A 45 9.51 -7.75 2.52
N SER A 46 10.37 -6.80 2.93
CA SER A 46 10.82 -5.71 2.05
C SER A 46 11.57 -6.23 0.82
N LYS A 47 12.39 -7.28 0.97
CA LYS A 47 13.15 -7.87 -0.13
C LYS A 47 12.23 -8.53 -1.16
N PHE A 48 11.27 -9.35 -0.71
CA PHE A 48 10.30 -9.98 -1.60
C PHE A 48 9.41 -8.95 -2.30
N LEU A 49 8.96 -7.91 -1.60
CA LEU A 49 8.17 -6.83 -2.22
C LEU A 49 8.97 -6.12 -3.33
N LYS A 50 10.23 -5.77 -3.07
CA LYS A 50 11.10 -5.14 -4.08
C LYS A 50 11.31 -6.04 -5.30
N ILE A 51 11.57 -7.32 -5.07
CA ILE A 51 11.71 -8.31 -6.15
C ILE A 51 10.43 -8.37 -6.98
N GLY A 52 9.26 -8.45 -6.32
CA GLY A 52 7.96 -8.45 -7.00
C GLY A 52 7.73 -7.19 -7.84
N ILE A 53 8.05 -6.01 -7.30
CA ILE A 53 7.95 -4.73 -8.03
C ILE A 53 8.87 -4.72 -9.26
N ILE A 54 10.09 -5.26 -9.17
CA ILE A 54 11.02 -5.35 -10.30
C ILE A 54 10.44 -6.23 -11.41
N PHE A 55 9.92 -7.41 -11.06
CA PHE A 55 9.28 -8.31 -12.03
C PHE A 55 8.01 -7.72 -12.64
N LEU A 56 7.17 -7.06 -11.83
CA LEU A 56 5.98 -6.36 -12.31
C LEU A 56 6.35 -5.23 -13.27
N GLY A 57 7.36 -4.42 -12.94
CA GLY A 57 7.88 -3.40 -13.84
C GLY A 57 8.38 -3.99 -15.17
N GLY A 58 9.07 -5.13 -15.11
CA GLY A 58 9.51 -5.85 -16.31
C GLY A 58 8.39 -6.49 -17.14
N SER A 59 7.20 -6.68 -16.57
CA SER A 59 6.02 -7.23 -17.26
C SER A 59 5.20 -6.19 -18.03
N ILE A 60 5.43 -4.90 -17.77
CA ILE A 60 4.70 -3.78 -18.36
C ILE A 60 5.37 -3.37 -19.68
N SER A 61 4.59 -3.12 -20.72
CA SER A 61 5.15 -2.66 -22.00
C SER A 61 5.72 -1.23 -21.86
N TYR A 62 6.87 -0.96 -22.51
CA TYR A 62 7.48 0.38 -22.49
C TYR A 62 6.51 1.46 -22.98
N THR A 63 5.71 1.15 -24.02
CA THR A 63 4.72 2.07 -24.59
C THR A 63 3.59 2.36 -23.61
N SER A 64 3.04 1.34 -22.95
CA SER A 64 2.03 1.54 -21.89
C SER A 64 2.58 2.36 -20.74
N MET A 65 3.79 2.03 -20.28
CA MET A 65 4.45 2.75 -19.19
C MET A 65 4.65 4.22 -19.53
N ALA A 66 5.18 4.53 -20.73
CA ALA A 66 5.44 5.90 -21.15
C ALA A 66 4.15 6.72 -21.25
N ASN A 67 3.13 6.18 -21.94
CA ASN A 67 1.85 6.89 -22.13
C ASN A 67 1.15 7.14 -20.80
N VAL A 68 0.98 6.11 -19.96
CA VAL A 68 0.32 6.25 -18.65
C VAL A 68 1.13 7.15 -17.73
N SER A 69 2.46 7.05 -17.72
CA SER A 69 3.27 7.91 -16.86
C SER A 69 3.14 9.38 -17.26
N ILE A 70 3.26 9.71 -18.55
CA ILE A 70 3.20 11.10 -19.03
C ILE A 70 1.80 11.68 -18.82
N ASP A 71 0.75 10.94 -19.20
CA ASP A 71 -0.62 11.42 -19.14
C ASP A 71 -1.09 11.66 -17.69
N TYR A 72 -0.67 10.81 -16.75
CA TYR A 72 -1.16 10.85 -15.37
C TYR A 72 -0.19 11.52 -14.39
N PHE A 73 1.04 11.85 -14.78
CA PHE A 73 1.99 12.53 -13.87
C PHE A 73 1.46 13.87 -13.32
N PRO A 74 0.85 14.76 -14.13
CA PRO A 74 0.25 16.00 -13.60
C PRO A 74 -0.88 15.72 -12.60
N LEU A 75 -1.72 14.71 -12.90
CA LEU A 75 -2.83 14.31 -12.03
C LEU A 75 -2.33 13.77 -10.69
N ILE A 76 -1.31 12.91 -10.71
CA ILE A 76 -0.68 12.37 -9.51
C ILE A 76 -0.05 13.49 -8.67
N SER A 77 0.65 14.42 -9.33
CA SER A 77 1.27 15.56 -8.67
C SER A 77 0.23 16.45 -7.97
N LEU A 78 -0.84 16.80 -8.69
CA LEU A 78 -1.95 17.56 -8.14
C LEU A 78 -2.62 16.82 -6.97
N TYR A 79 -2.82 15.51 -7.09
CA TYR A 79 -3.37 14.67 -6.03
C TYR A 79 -2.50 14.70 -4.78
N VAL A 80 -1.19 14.46 -4.90
CA VAL A 80 -0.25 14.47 -3.77
C VAL A 80 -0.29 15.82 -3.05
N ILE A 81 -0.17 16.92 -3.79
CA ILE A 81 -0.22 18.28 -3.23
C ILE A 81 -1.55 18.51 -2.50
N THR A 82 -2.67 18.13 -3.14
CA THR A 82 -4.00 18.32 -2.56
C THR A 82 -4.17 17.52 -1.28
N VAL A 83 -3.79 16.25 -1.26
CA VAL A 83 -3.85 15.40 -0.06
C VAL A 83 -2.94 15.92 1.05
N MET A 84 -1.76 16.45 0.71
CA MET A 84 -0.88 17.06 1.71
C MET A 84 -1.49 18.32 2.34
N ILE A 85 -2.06 19.20 1.53
CA ILE A 85 -2.71 20.43 2.00
C ILE A 85 -3.93 20.09 2.87
N LEU A 86 -4.83 19.24 2.35
CA LEU A 86 -6.05 18.85 3.07
C LEU A 86 -5.73 18.09 4.34
N GLY A 87 -4.78 17.16 4.29
CA GLY A 87 -4.34 16.40 5.45
C GLY A 87 -3.76 17.30 6.54
N PHE A 88 -2.97 18.31 6.16
CA PHE A 88 -2.44 19.29 7.11
C PHE A 88 -3.55 20.14 7.74
N LEU A 89 -4.49 20.63 6.92
CA LEU A 89 -5.62 21.44 7.38
C LEU A 89 -6.51 20.65 8.35
N LEU A 90 -6.93 19.44 7.95
CA LEU A 90 -7.79 18.57 8.75
C LEU A 90 -7.10 18.10 10.03
N GLY A 91 -5.84 17.69 9.94
CA GLY A 91 -5.11 17.23 11.11
C GLY A 91 -4.80 18.36 12.10
N SER A 92 -4.58 19.58 11.61
CA SER A 92 -4.47 20.76 12.48
C SER A 92 -5.80 21.09 13.16
N LEU A 93 -6.92 20.96 12.44
CA LEU A 93 -8.27 21.19 13.00
C LEU A 93 -8.61 20.15 14.08
N LEU A 94 -8.26 18.88 13.84
CA LEU A 94 -8.44 17.77 14.77
C LEU A 94 -7.40 17.75 15.91
N LYS A 95 -6.48 18.72 15.95
CA LYS A 95 -5.41 18.86 16.95
C LYS A 95 -4.53 17.61 17.07
N VAL A 96 -4.27 16.95 15.95
CA VAL A 96 -3.35 15.80 15.88
C VAL A 96 -1.93 16.27 16.20
N GLU A 97 -1.19 15.47 16.98
CA GLU A 97 0.20 15.78 17.30
C GLU A 97 1.03 15.93 16.01
N LYS A 98 1.88 16.97 15.93
CA LYS A 98 2.64 17.31 14.72
C LYS A 98 3.38 16.13 14.08
N LYS A 99 4.01 15.27 14.89
CA LYS A 99 4.78 14.13 14.36
C LYS A 99 3.86 13.08 13.74
N HIS A 100 2.80 12.72 14.44
CA HIS A 100 1.74 11.84 13.91
C HIS A 100 1.11 12.40 12.64
N LEU A 101 0.82 13.70 12.63
CA LEU A 101 0.25 14.38 11.49
C LEU A 101 1.16 14.25 10.25
N LEU A 102 2.46 14.56 10.40
CA LEU A 102 3.42 14.47 9.30
C LEU A 102 3.61 13.04 8.79
N LEU A 103 3.63 12.05 9.68
CA LEU A 103 3.66 10.64 9.30
C LEU A 103 2.39 10.25 8.52
N LEU A 104 1.20 10.55 9.03
CA LEU A 104 -0.05 10.20 8.37
C LEU A 104 -0.20 10.88 7.02
N ILE A 105 0.13 12.17 6.90
CA ILE A 105 0.08 12.91 5.63
C ILE A 105 1.04 12.31 4.62
N SER A 106 2.32 12.13 4.97
CA SER A 106 3.32 11.58 4.06
C SER A 106 2.94 10.19 3.58
N GLY A 107 2.48 9.32 4.49
CA GLY A 107 2.03 7.99 4.12
C GLY A 107 0.78 7.99 3.24
N THR A 108 -0.21 8.81 3.54
CA THR A 108 -1.47 8.86 2.79
C THR A 108 -1.24 9.37 1.36
N ALA A 109 -0.47 10.46 1.24
CA ALA A 109 -0.23 11.12 -0.04
C ALA A 109 0.72 10.33 -0.97
N ILE A 110 1.79 9.72 -0.44
CA ILE A 110 2.89 9.19 -1.25
C ILE A 110 2.81 7.68 -1.42
N CYS A 111 3.23 6.86 -0.46
CA CYS A 111 3.28 5.41 -0.65
C CYS A 111 3.07 4.60 0.63
N GLY A 112 2.40 5.18 1.63
CA GLY A 112 2.04 4.50 2.87
C GLY A 112 3.25 4.36 3.79
N GLY A 113 3.48 3.14 4.28
CA GLY A 113 4.49 2.88 5.30
C GLY A 113 5.92 3.21 4.89
N THR A 114 6.26 3.12 3.59
CA THR A 114 7.60 3.46 3.09
C THR A 114 7.91 4.95 3.20
N ALA A 115 6.95 5.83 2.89
CA ALA A 115 7.09 7.27 3.08
C ALA A 115 7.20 7.62 4.57
N MET A 116 6.37 7.02 5.42
CA MET A 116 6.46 7.21 6.87
C MET A 116 7.83 6.79 7.42
N ALA A 117 8.34 5.65 6.99
CA ALA A 117 9.64 5.13 7.44
C ALA A 117 10.82 5.99 6.96
N ALA A 118 10.71 6.60 5.77
CA ALA A 118 11.71 7.54 5.26
C ALA A 118 11.67 8.88 6.01
N LEU A 119 10.49 9.38 6.35
CA LEU A 119 10.31 10.66 7.05
C LEU A 119 10.63 10.59 8.55
N ALA A 120 10.31 9.47 9.20
CA ALA A 120 10.50 9.24 10.63
C ALA A 120 11.87 9.69 11.20
N PRO A 121 13.03 9.34 10.60
CA PRO A 121 14.33 9.80 11.10
C PRO A 121 14.54 11.31 10.95
N ILE A 122 13.97 11.93 9.91
CA ILE A 122 14.11 13.37 9.62
C ILE A 122 13.38 14.19 10.69
N ILE A 123 12.14 13.80 11.01
CA ILE A 123 11.31 14.47 12.01
C ILE A 123 11.57 13.98 13.45
N LYS A 124 12.50 13.03 13.62
CA LYS A 124 12.84 12.38 14.89
C LYS A 124 11.58 11.83 15.59
N SER A 125 10.74 11.09 14.87
CA SER A 125 9.55 10.46 15.43
C SER A 125 9.92 9.29 16.34
N LYS A 126 9.12 9.06 17.36
CA LYS A 126 9.27 7.87 18.20
C LYS A 126 8.89 6.61 17.42
N LYS A 127 9.39 5.45 17.84
CA LYS A 127 9.06 4.17 17.19
C LYS A 127 7.57 3.86 17.32
N GLU A 128 6.97 4.25 18.45
CA GLU A 128 5.56 4.06 18.77
C GLU A 128 4.68 4.93 17.87
N GLU A 129 5.09 6.17 17.59
CA GLU A 129 4.40 7.10 16.68
C GLU A 129 4.38 6.56 15.25
N LEU A 130 5.53 6.06 14.78
CA LEU A 130 5.66 5.43 13.48
C LEU A 130 4.84 4.15 13.40
N ALA A 131 4.96 3.27 14.40
CA ALA A 131 4.29 1.98 14.41
C ALA A 131 2.77 2.15 14.37
N SER A 132 2.21 2.99 15.23
CA SER A 132 0.76 3.24 15.26
C SER A 132 0.26 3.92 13.98
N SER A 133 1.00 4.86 13.40
CA SER A 133 0.62 5.49 12.12
C SER A 133 0.60 4.48 10.97
N ILE A 134 1.59 3.59 10.90
CA ILE A 134 1.63 2.48 9.94
C ILE A 134 0.43 1.55 10.19
N THR A 135 0.17 1.16 11.43
CA THR A 135 -0.94 0.26 11.76
C THR A 135 -2.28 0.81 11.31
N ILE A 136 -2.56 2.10 11.55
CA ILE A 136 -3.81 2.74 11.10
C ILE A 136 -3.97 2.59 9.59
N VAL A 137 -2.94 2.95 8.83
CA VAL A 137 -2.98 2.89 7.35
C VAL A 137 -3.12 1.45 6.85
N PHE A 138 -2.43 0.49 7.46
CA PHE A 138 -2.57 -0.91 7.10
C PHE A 138 -3.96 -1.46 7.38
N LEU A 139 -4.59 -1.08 8.48
CA LEU A 139 -5.97 -1.46 8.77
C LEU A 139 -6.93 -0.89 7.72
N LEU A 140 -6.79 0.39 7.36
CA LEU A 140 -7.60 1.00 6.30
C LEU A 140 -7.40 0.29 4.95
N ASN A 141 -6.16 -0.06 4.60
CA ASN A 141 -5.88 -0.79 3.37
C ASN A 141 -6.49 -2.18 3.37
N LEU A 142 -6.53 -2.88 4.51
CA LEU A 142 -7.19 -4.18 4.61
C LEU A 142 -8.68 -4.09 4.23
N PHE A 143 -9.38 -3.06 4.74
CA PHE A 143 -10.75 -2.81 4.33
C PHE A 143 -10.84 -2.47 2.83
N ALA A 144 -9.93 -1.65 2.33
CA ALA A 144 -9.94 -1.21 0.93
C ALA A 144 -9.74 -2.36 -0.07
N ILE A 145 -8.85 -3.32 0.21
CA ILE A 145 -8.59 -4.45 -0.71
C ILE A 145 -9.87 -5.27 -0.96
N ILE A 146 -10.74 -5.38 0.04
CA ILE A 146 -11.99 -6.14 -0.06
C ILE A 146 -13.12 -5.25 -0.59
N ALA A 147 -13.29 -4.08 -0.01
CA ALA A 147 -14.43 -3.21 -0.32
C ALA A 147 -14.33 -2.57 -1.70
N PHE A 148 -13.15 -2.15 -2.14
CA PHE A 148 -13.01 -1.36 -3.36
C PHE A 148 -13.32 -2.14 -4.64
N PRO A 149 -12.84 -3.38 -4.84
CA PRO A 149 -13.24 -4.16 -6.02
C PRO A 149 -14.77 -4.33 -6.09
N LEU A 150 -15.42 -4.64 -4.97
CA LEU A 150 -16.88 -4.79 -4.90
C LEU A 150 -17.62 -3.48 -5.24
N ILE A 151 -17.13 -2.35 -4.71
CA ILE A 151 -17.68 -1.03 -5.03
C ILE A 151 -17.46 -0.70 -6.51
N GLY A 152 -16.28 -0.97 -7.04
CA GLY A 152 -15.91 -0.73 -8.44
C GLY A 152 -16.80 -1.52 -9.41
N GLU A 153 -17.10 -2.78 -9.08
CA GLU A 153 -18.03 -3.61 -9.85
C GLU A 153 -19.46 -3.08 -9.75
N ALA A 154 -19.91 -2.75 -8.54
CA ALA A 154 -21.27 -2.28 -8.29
C ALA A 154 -21.59 -0.96 -9.02
N ILE A 155 -20.61 -0.06 -9.14
CA ILE A 155 -20.76 1.21 -9.89
C ILE A 155 -20.37 1.09 -11.37
N GLY A 156 -19.93 -0.10 -11.82
CA GLY A 156 -19.61 -0.37 -13.22
C GLY A 156 -18.35 0.31 -13.74
N LEU A 157 -17.29 0.45 -12.91
CA LEU A 157 -16.02 1.01 -13.37
C LEU A 157 -15.38 0.11 -14.43
N SER A 158 -14.81 0.72 -15.46
CA SER A 158 -13.89 0.00 -16.36
C SER A 158 -12.61 -0.38 -15.62
N GLN A 159 -11.87 -1.37 -16.12
CA GLN A 159 -10.60 -1.79 -15.50
C GLN A 159 -9.61 -0.63 -15.39
N ARG A 160 -9.48 0.20 -16.44
CA ARG A 160 -8.66 1.41 -16.39
C ARG A 160 -9.11 2.39 -15.32
N GLN A 161 -10.41 2.65 -15.19
CA GLN A 161 -10.95 3.55 -14.16
C GLN A 161 -10.71 2.99 -12.75
N PHE A 162 -10.93 1.70 -12.55
CA PHE A 162 -10.64 1.05 -11.28
C PHE A 162 -9.15 1.08 -10.94
N GLY A 163 -8.28 0.86 -11.92
CA GLY A 163 -6.83 0.95 -11.72
C GLY A 163 -6.40 2.35 -11.25
N ILE A 164 -6.97 3.40 -11.85
CA ILE A 164 -6.75 4.79 -11.43
C ILE A 164 -7.27 5.00 -9.99
N PHE A 165 -8.52 4.59 -9.75
CA PHE A 165 -9.18 4.72 -8.45
C PHE A 165 -8.38 4.02 -7.34
N ALA A 166 -7.99 2.76 -7.53
CA ALA A 166 -7.24 1.97 -6.57
C ALA A 166 -5.88 2.61 -6.26
N ALA A 167 -5.13 3.04 -7.27
CA ALA A 167 -3.81 3.65 -7.07
C ALA A 167 -3.84 5.01 -6.36
N LEU A 168 -4.91 5.79 -6.53
CA LEU A 168 -5.09 7.05 -5.82
C LEU A 168 -5.53 6.81 -4.37
N THR A 169 -6.54 5.97 -4.16
CA THR A 169 -7.22 5.82 -2.87
C THR A 169 -6.53 4.88 -1.88
N ILE A 170 -5.94 3.78 -2.35
CA ILE A 170 -5.25 2.83 -1.46
C ILE A 170 -3.84 3.36 -1.15
N HIS A 171 -3.41 3.27 0.11
CA HIS A 171 -2.20 3.98 0.56
C HIS A 171 -0.91 3.19 0.34
N ASP A 172 -0.94 1.86 0.32
CA ASP A 172 0.23 0.99 0.14
C ASP A 172 0.24 0.29 -1.24
N THR A 173 1.44 0.05 -1.78
CA THR A 173 1.63 -0.54 -3.11
C THR A 173 1.18 -2.01 -3.19
N ALA A 174 1.47 -2.83 -2.17
CA ALA A 174 1.07 -4.24 -2.19
C ALA A 174 -0.47 -4.36 -2.14
N SER A 175 -1.10 -3.47 -1.39
CA SER A 175 -2.56 -3.41 -1.27
C SER A 175 -3.23 -2.95 -2.58
N VAL A 176 -2.64 -1.95 -3.27
CA VAL A 176 -3.10 -1.51 -4.60
C VAL A 176 -3.04 -2.66 -5.60
N ILE A 177 -1.89 -3.32 -5.70
CA ILE A 177 -1.67 -4.46 -6.60
C ILE A 177 -2.67 -5.57 -6.30
N GLY A 178 -2.87 -5.88 -5.02
CA GLY A 178 -3.80 -6.91 -4.57
C GLY A 178 -5.27 -6.63 -4.93
N ALA A 179 -5.72 -5.39 -4.79
CA ALA A 179 -7.08 -5.00 -5.18
C ALA A 179 -7.24 -5.00 -6.71
N ALA A 180 -6.26 -4.44 -7.43
CA ALA A 180 -6.28 -4.34 -8.88
C ALA A 180 -6.21 -5.70 -9.58
N SER A 181 -5.43 -6.65 -9.04
CA SER A 181 -5.33 -8.01 -9.59
C SER A 181 -6.66 -8.78 -9.53
N ILE A 182 -7.53 -8.47 -8.57
CA ILE A 182 -8.86 -9.06 -8.48
C ILE A 182 -9.77 -8.51 -9.59
N PHE A 183 -9.61 -7.23 -9.93
CA PHE A 183 -10.47 -6.53 -10.89
C PHE A 183 -10.09 -6.77 -12.36
N GLY A 184 -8.81 -7.03 -12.64
CA GLY A 184 -8.35 -7.48 -13.96
C GLY A 184 -6.95 -7.02 -14.34
N ASN A 185 -6.44 -7.53 -15.46
CA ASN A 185 -5.07 -7.31 -15.91
C ASN A 185 -4.79 -5.84 -16.29
N GLU A 186 -5.73 -5.17 -16.96
CA GLU A 186 -5.57 -3.76 -17.33
C GLU A 186 -5.60 -2.88 -16.07
N ALA A 187 -6.47 -3.20 -15.12
CA ALA A 187 -6.53 -2.51 -13.84
C ALA A 187 -5.20 -2.63 -13.08
N LEU A 188 -4.64 -3.84 -13.04
CA LEU A 188 -3.35 -4.12 -12.42
C LEU A 188 -2.21 -3.32 -13.06
N GLU A 189 -2.13 -3.29 -14.39
CA GLU A 189 -1.11 -2.54 -15.13
C GLU A 189 -1.20 -1.04 -14.83
N VAL A 190 -2.39 -0.44 -15.01
CA VAL A 190 -2.61 1.00 -14.78
C VAL A 190 -2.35 1.38 -13.33
N ALA A 191 -2.86 0.60 -12.38
CA ALA A 191 -2.67 0.86 -10.95
C ALA A 191 -1.19 0.79 -10.56
N THR A 192 -0.46 -0.19 -11.09
CA THR A 192 0.97 -0.36 -10.82
C THR A 192 1.77 0.83 -11.33
N ILE A 193 1.57 1.23 -12.59
CA ILE A 193 2.29 2.38 -13.18
C ILE A 193 2.05 3.64 -12.36
N MET A 194 0.79 4.00 -12.11
CA MET A 194 0.48 5.23 -11.38
C MET A 194 1.02 5.21 -9.94
N LYS A 195 0.92 4.07 -9.25
CA LYS A 195 1.37 3.94 -7.86
C LYS A 195 2.89 4.04 -7.73
N LEU A 196 3.63 3.44 -8.67
CA LEU A 196 5.08 3.59 -8.76
C LEU A 196 5.46 5.04 -9.07
N GLY A 197 4.76 5.69 -10.01
CA GLY A 197 4.95 7.12 -10.30
C GLY A 197 4.79 8.01 -9.06
N ARG A 198 3.79 7.73 -8.22
CA ARG A 198 3.57 8.46 -6.95
C ARG A 198 4.69 8.28 -5.94
N THR A 199 5.42 7.16 -5.98
CA THR A 199 6.56 6.91 -5.09
C THR A 199 7.76 7.82 -5.39
N LEU A 200 7.83 8.43 -6.58
CA LEU A 200 8.87 9.40 -6.94
C LEU A 200 8.81 10.70 -6.12
N TRP A 201 7.69 10.96 -5.42
CA TRP A 201 7.47 12.13 -4.56
C TRP A 201 7.98 11.97 -3.12
N ILE A 202 8.68 10.87 -2.81
CA ILE A 202 9.20 10.58 -1.46
C ILE A 202 10.33 11.52 -1.03
#